data_AF-A0A920UT85-F1
#
_entry.id   AF-A0A920UT85-F1
#
_cell.length_a   1.000
_cell.length_b   1.000
_cell.length_c   1.000
_cell.angle_alpha   90.00
_cell.angle_beta   90.00
_cell.angle_gamma   90.00
#
_symmetry.space_group_name_H-M   'P 1'
#
loop_
_entity.id
_entity.type
_entity.pdbx_description
1 polymer ?
#
loop_
_entity_poly.entity_id
_entity_poly.type
_entity_poly.pdbx_seq_one_letter_code
_entity_poly.pdbx_strand_id
1 'polypeptide(L)'
;MGAAKMSTFGLVRNWGSEWKKFIMENADRSNMAYIQKTTLPYEGNYLDLDPNVKDPMGFPVTRITARYRENELRIAEFSQDKMEEWYREAGAIEVQRTGLGNAMGASTQPMVAPAWVTILKPML
;
A
#
# COMPACT_ATOMS: atom_id res chain seq x y z
N MET A 1 8.25 -18.10 9.73
CA MET A 1 7.63 -17.02 10.53
C MET A 1 6.68 -16.09 9.75
N GLY A 2 6.60 -16.14 8.40
CA GLY A 2 5.73 -15.25 7.62
C GLY A 2 4.22 -15.52 7.75
N ALA A 3 3.81 -16.80 7.68
CA ALA A 3 2.40 -17.19 7.69
C ALA A 3 1.64 -16.79 8.98
N ALA A 4 2.33 -16.73 10.13
CA ALA A 4 1.71 -16.37 11.42
C ALA A 4 1.35 -14.87 11.53
N LYS A 5 1.85 -14.01 10.62
CA LYS A 5 1.54 -12.58 10.56
C LYS A 5 0.74 -12.20 9.30
N MET A 6 0.31 -13.19 8.54
CA MET A 6 -0.44 -12.96 7.31
C MET A 6 -1.82 -12.39 7.65
N SER A 7 -2.19 -11.33 6.92
CA SER A 7 -3.51 -10.72 7.01
C SER A 7 -4.58 -11.70 6.52
N THR A 8 -5.70 -11.77 7.21
CA THR A 8 -6.91 -12.46 6.72
C THR A 8 -7.77 -11.58 5.83
N PHE A 9 -7.35 -10.34 5.60
CA PHE A 9 -8.02 -9.38 4.73
C PHE A 9 -9.47 -9.08 5.17
N GLY A 10 -9.76 -9.27 6.47
CA GLY A 10 -11.09 -9.08 7.04
C GLY A 10 -12.08 -10.22 6.76
N LEU A 11 -11.68 -11.26 6.02
CA LEU A 11 -12.54 -12.40 5.66
C LEU A 11 -12.82 -13.32 6.86
N VAL A 12 -11.83 -13.49 7.74
CA VAL A 12 -11.96 -14.20 9.01
C VAL A 12 -11.27 -13.44 10.13
N ARG A 13 -11.56 -13.80 11.38
CA ARG A 13 -10.88 -13.22 12.55
C ARG A 13 -9.38 -13.57 12.49
N ASN A 14 -8.51 -12.67 12.95
CA ASN A 14 -7.05 -12.86 12.95
C ASN A 14 -6.55 -13.80 14.06
N TRP A 15 -7.42 -14.64 14.63
CA TRP A 15 -7.10 -15.59 15.70
C TRP A 15 -8.09 -16.75 15.70
N GLY A 16 -7.73 -17.85 16.39
CA GLY A 16 -8.59 -19.03 16.51
C GLY A 16 -8.38 -20.08 15.41
N SER A 17 -9.28 -21.07 15.35
CA SER A 17 -9.19 -22.20 14.42
C SER A 17 -9.44 -21.81 12.97
N GLU A 18 -10.39 -20.90 12.72
CA GLU A 18 -10.70 -20.39 11.38
C GLU A 18 -9.52 -19.64 10.78
N TRP A 19 -8.84 -18.82 11.58
CA TRP A 19 -7.58 -18.18 11.18
C TRP A 19 -6.54 -19.20 10.75
N LYS A 20 -6.27 -20.21 11.58
CA LYS A 20 -5.27 -21.25 11.26
C LYS A 20 -5.61 -21.97 9.95
N LYS A 21 -6.90 -22.31 9.74
CA LYS A 21 -7.37 -22.93 8.49
C LYS A 21 -7.13 -22.01 7.29
N PHE A 22 -7.52 -20.75 7.39
CA PHE A 22 -7.31 -19.75 6.34
C PHE A 22 -5.82 -19.60 5.98
N ILE A 23 -4.94 -19.53 6.98
CA ILE A 23 -3.49 -19.45 6.76
C ILE A 23 -2.97 -20.70 6.04
N MET A 24 -3.34 -21.90 6.50
CA MET A 24 -2.90 -23.16 5.87
C MET A 24 -3.33 -23.26 4.41
N GLU A 25 -4.52 -22.77 4.07
CA GLU A 25 -5.04 -22.81 2.71
C GLU A 25 -4.41 -21.75 1.81
N ASN A 26 -4.09 -20.57 2.35
CA ASN A 26 -3.82 -19.38 1.53
C ASN A 26 -2.38 -18.86 1.60
N ALA A 27 -1.56 -19.33 2.54
CA ALA A 27 -0.20 -18.80 2.75
C ALA A 27 0.66 -18.81 1.48
N ASP A 28 0.60 -19.88 0.69
CA ASP A 28 1.43 -20.05 -0.52
C ASP A 28 0.79 -19.51 -1.81
N ARG A 29 -0.43 -18.97 -1.73
CA ARG A 29 -1.19 -18.46 -2.88
C ARG A 29 -1.57 -16.99 -2.75
N SER A 30 -0.99 -16.28 -1.80
CA SER A 30 -1.24 -14.86 -1.60
C SER A 30 -0.08 -14.04 -2.14
N ASN A 31 -0.38 -12.95 -2.82
CA ASN A 31 0.63 -12.06 -3.41
C ASN A 31 0.33 -10.59 -3.07
N MET A 32 1.36 -9.76 -3.10
CA MET A 32 1.18 -8.32 -2.92
C MET A 32 2.06 -7.61 -3.94
N ALA A 33 1.46 -6.68 -4.67
CA ALA A 33 2.20 -5.72 -5.45
C ALA A 33 1.88 -4.30 -5.01
N TYR A 34 2.77 -3.41 -5.35
CA TYR A 34 2.63 -2.00 -5.05
C TYR A 34 3.04 -1.18 -6.25
N ILE A 35 2.35 -0.06 -6.41
CA ILE A 35 2.63 0.89 -7.48
C ILE A 35 3.64 1.89 -6.94
N GLN A 36 4.69 2.15 -7.71
CA GLN A 36 5.59 3.29 -7.51
C GLN A 36 5.39 4.23 -8.68
N LYS A 37 5.04 5.48 -8.39
CA LYS A 37 4.84 6.53 -9.39
C LYS A 37 5.62 7.76 -9.00
N THR A 38 6.10 8.53 -9.96
CA THR A 38 6.73 9.82 -9.68
C THR A 38 5.66 10.87 -9.37
N THR A 39 5.92 11.72 -8.38
CA THR A 39 5.13 12.92 -8.09
C THR A 39 5.78 14.11 -8.79
N LEU A 40 4.99 14.90 -9.53
CA LEU A 40 5.49 16.12 -10.15
C LEU A 40 5.84 17.19 -9.10
N PRO A 41 6.76 18.13 -9.42
CA PRO A 41 7.03 19.26 -8.54
C PRO A 41 5.82 20.19 -8.52
N TYR A 42 5.29 20.47 -7.32
CA TYR A 42 4.22 21.43 -7.11
C TYR A 42 4.68 22.44 -6.05
N GLU A 43 4.41 23.72 -6.26
CA GLU A 43 4.76 24.77 -5.29
C GLU A 43 4.12 24.53 -3.91
N GLY A 44 2.90 23.99 -3.90
CA GLY A 44 2.19 23.62 -2.66
C GLY A 44 2.75 22.39 -1.94
N ASN A 45 3.74 21.71 -2.52
CA ASN A 45 4.43 20.59 -1.90
C ASN A 45 5.86 21.01 -1.52
N TYR A 46 6.08 21.30 -0.23
CA TYR A 46 7.34 21.86 0.23
C TYR A 46 7.76 21.31 1.60
N LEU A 47 9.03 21.57 1.92
CA LEU A 47 9.68 21.24 3.19
C LEU A 47 10.08 22.55 3.86
N ASP A 48 9.70 22.69 5.12
CA ASP A 48 10.13 23.81 5.96
C ASP A 48 10.57 23.34 7.35
N LEU A 49 11.19 24.23 8.11
CA LEU A 49 11.63 23.95 9.47
C LEU A 49 10.56 24.43 10.46
N ASP A 50 10.23 23.63 11.46
CA ASP A 50 9.29 24.01 12.49
C ASP A 50 9.90 25.11 13.40
N PRO A 51 9.24 26.25 13.58
CA PRO A 51 9.80 27.36 14.36
C PRO A 51 9.82 27.09 15.88
N ASN A 52 9.01 26.14 16.37
CA ASN A 52 8.76 25.92 17.79
C ASN A 52 9.29 24.57 18.28
N VAL A 53 9.43 23.59 17.39
CA VAL A 53 9.82 22.22 17.75
C VAL A 53 11.27 21.96 17.34
N LYS A 54 12.06 21.47 18.29
CA LYS A 54 13.47 21.11 18.10
C LYS A 54 13.71 19.65 18.46
N ASP A 55 14.67 19.05 17.78
CA ASP A 55 15.17 17.72 18.12
C ASP A 55 16.00 17.75 19.43
N PRO A 56 16.41 16.59 19.97
CA PRO A 56 17.23 16.52 21.19
C PRO A 56 18.60 17.20 21.06
N MET A 57 19.08 17.46 19.85
CA MET A 57 20.34 18.14 19.57
C MET A 57 20.16 19.66 19.41
N GLY A 58 18.92 20.17 19.49
CA GLY A 58 18.58 21.58 19.43
C GLY A 58 18.31 22.12 18.03
N PHE A 59 18.24 21.27 17.00
CA PHE A 59 17.95 21.68 15.63
C PHE A 59 16.43 21.70 15.36
N PRO A 60 15.90 22.69 14.62
CA PRO A 60 14.50 22.70 14.20
C PRO A 60 14.12 21.42 13.43
N VAL A 61 12.97 20.82 13.76
CA VAL A 61 12.51 19.61 13.06
C VAL A 61 11.95 19.97 11.68
N THR A 62 12.12 19.08 10.70
CA THR A 62 11.56 19.26 9.36
C THR A 62 10.06 18.97 9.35
N ARG A 63 9.27 19.89 8.80
CA ARG A 63 7.86 19.72 8.51
C ARG A 63 7.65 19.52 7.01
N ILE A 64 6.81 18.56 6.68
CA ILE A 64 6.48 18.20 5.30
C ILE A 64 5.04 18.63 5.02
N THR A 65 4.86 19.60 4.14
CA THR A 65 3.54 19.97 3.62
C THR A 65 3.43 19.41 2.23
N ALA A 66 2.78 18.25 2.09
CA ALA A 66 2.60 17.62 0.79
C ALA A 66 1.27 16.88 0.67
N ARG A 67 0.67 16.98 -0.53
CA ARG A 67 -0.54 16.26 -0.92
C ARG A 67 -0.39 15.76 -2.37
N TYR A 68 -1.00 14.61 -2.64
CA TYR A 68 -1.15 14.17 -4.02
C TYR A 68 -2.13 15.07 -4.76
N ARG A 69 -1.80 15.39 -6.01
CA ARG A 69 -2.69 16.14 -6.89
C ARG A 69 -3.39 15.17 -7.82
N GLU A 70 -4.33 15.71 -8.58
CA GLU A 70 -5.21 14.92 -9.43
C GLU A 70 -4.45 14.05 -10.44
N ASN A 71 -3.33 14.55 -10.99
CA ASN A 71 -2.46 13.80 -11.88
C ASN A 71 -1.96 12.49 -11.23
N GLU A 72 -1.44 12.58 -10.01
CA GLU A 72 -0.95 11.40 -9.32
C GLU A 72 -2.09 10.43 -9.02
N LEU A 73 -3.27 10.93 -8.64
CA LEU A 73 -4.44 10.08 -8.39
C LEU A 73 -4.84 9.31 -9.65
N ARG A 74 -4.92 9.97 -10.81
CA ARG A 74 -5.23 9.33 -12.09
C ARG A 74 -4.18 8.29 -12.49
N ILE A 75 -2.89 8.58 -12.31
CA ILE A 75 -1.83 7.61 -12.60
C ILE A 75 -1.98 6.37 -11.71
N ALA A 76 -2.25 6.54 -10.42
CA ALA A 76 -2.42 5.38 -9.54
C ALA A 76 -3.70 4.60 -9.83
N GLU A 77 -4.80 5.27 -10.19
CA GLU A 77 -6.03 4.60 -10.62
C GLU A 77 -5.77 3.73 -11.85
N PHE A 78 -5.17 4.32 -12.89
CA PHE A 78 -4.81 3.59 -14.11
C PHE A 78 -3.86 2.42 -13.83
N SER A 79 -2.83 2.62 -13.01
CA SER A 79 -1.91 1.56 -12.63
C SER A 79 -2.58 0.46 -11.80
N GLN A 80 -3.53 0.80 -10.92
CA GLN A 80 -4.31 -0.19 -10.17
C GLN A 80 -5.19 -1.03 -11.10
N ASP A 81 -5.86 -0.39 -12.06
CA ASP A 81 -6.72 -1.10 -13.02
C ASP A 81 -5.91 -2.10 -13.85
N LYS A 82 -4.73 -1.69 -14.32
CA LYS A 82 -3.82 -2.58 -15.06
C LYS A 82 -3.29 -3.72 -14.21
N MET A 83 -2.99 -3.46 -12.94
CA MET A 83 -2.53 -4.49 -12.03
C MET A 83 -3.62 -5.52 -11.76
N GLU A 84 -4.85 -5.08 -11.51
CA GLU A 84 -6.00 -5.97 -11.35
C GLU A 84 -6.20 -6.85 -12.59
N GLU A 85 -6.16 -6.28 -13.79
CA GLU A 85 -6.24 -7.01 -15.05
C GLU A 85 -5.19 -8.13 -15.11
N TRP A 86 -3.91 -7.80 -14.89
CA TRP A 86 -2.82 -8.79 -14.94
C TRP A 86 -2.98 -9.91 -13.93
N TYR A 87 -3.42 -9.60 -12.71
CA TYR A 87 -3.61 -10.62 -11.69
C TYR A 87 -4.82 -11.51 -11.97
N ARG A 88 -5.91 -10.96 -12.52
CA ARG A 88 -7.05 -11.76 -12.98
C ARG A 88 -6.63 -12.74 -14.07
N GLU A 89 -5.83 -12.28 -15.04
CA GLU A 89 -5.26 -13.14 -16.09
C GLU A 89 -4.28 -14.19 -15.51
N ALA A 90 -3.53 -13.85 -14.47
CA ALA A 90 -2.68 -14.79 -13.74
C ALA A 90 -3.46 -15.79 -12.85
N GLY A 91 -4.80 -15.70 -12.81
CA GLY A 91 -5.66 -16.62 -12.07
C GLY A 91 -6.01 -16.17 -10.65
N ALA A 92 -5.92 -14.88 -10.33
CA ALA A 92 -6.41 -14.35 -9.06
C ALA A 92 -7.92 -14.52 -8.91
N ILE A 93 -8.35 -15.24 -7.87
CA ILE A 93 -9.76 -15.40 -7.54
C ILE A 93 -10.28 -14.22 -6.70
N GLU A 94 -9.40 -13.58 -5.93
CA GLU A 94 -9.72 -12.43 -5.09
C GLU A 94 -8.66 -11.33 -5.25
N VAL A 95 -9.10 -10.10 -5.50
CA VAL A 95 -8.26 -8.91 -5.64
C VAL A 95 -8.81 -7.82 -4.74
N GLN A 96 -7.96 -7.25 -3.88
CA GLN A 96 -8.33 -6.17 -2.98
C GLN A 96 -7.58 -4.88 -3.31
N ARG A 97 -8.35 -3.86 -3.67
CA ARG A 97 -7.82 -2.52 -3.96
C ARG A 97 -7.71 -1.72 -2.67
N THR A 98 -6.62 -1.00 -2.50
CA THR A 98 -6.52 0.03 -1.47
C THR A 98 -6.98 1.36 -2.02
N GLY A 99 -7.70 2.14 -1.20
CA GLY A 99 -8.11 3.49 -1.56
C GLY A 99 -6.89 4.37 -1.87
N LEU A 100 -7.00 5.19 -2.91
CA LEU A 100 -5.87 5.98 -3.42
C LEU A 100 -5.33 6.99 -2.39
N GLY A 101 -6.21 7.50 -1.51
CA GLY A 101 -5.86 8.52 -0.53
C GLY A 101 -5.32 9.82 -1.17
N ASN A 102 -5.09 10.86 -0.37
CA ASN A 102 -4.50 12.10 -0.87
C ASN A 102 -3.34 12.63 -0.01
N ALA A 103 -3.07 11.99 1.12
CA ALA A 103 -1.98 12.35 2.02
C ALA A 103 -0.67 11.71 1.56
N MET A 104 0.35 12.52 1.34
CA MET A 104 1.72 12.03 1.15
C MET A 104 2.29 11.63 2.51
N GLY A 105 2.70 10.35 2.64
CA GLY A 105 3.49 9.90 3.78
C GLY A 105 4.94 10.36 3.67
N ALA A 106 5.63 10.50 4.79
CA ALA A 106 7.08 10.68 4.81
C ALA A 106 7.76 9.34 4.50
N SER A 107 7.84 8.99 3.23
CA SER A 107 8.52 7.77 2.74
C SER A 107 9.57 8.12 1.70
N THR A 108 10.67 7.37 1.69
CA THR A 108 11.71 7.46 0.66
C THR A 108 11.24 6.97 -0.71
N GLN A 109 10.13 6.21 -0.74
CA GLN A 109 9.48 5.76 -1.95
C GLN A 109 8.29 6.68 -2.27
N PRO A 110 8.16 7.16 -3.51
CA PRO A 110 6.99 7.94 -3.90
C PRO A 110 5.76 7.02 -3.93
N MET A 111 4.56 7.59 -3.73
CA MET A 111 3.33 6.89 -3.31
C MET A 111 3.32 5.39 -3.58
N VAL A 112 3.23 4.63 -2.49
CA VAL A 112 2.92 3.21 -2.53
C VAL A 112 1.39 3.11 -2.44
N ALA A 113 0.71 3.00 -3.57
CA ALA A 113 -0.65 2.47 -3.55
C ALA A 113 -0.51 0.95 -3.62
N PRO A 114 -0.76 0.20 -2.54
CA PRO A 114 -0.76 -1.24 -2.64
C PRO A 114 -2.00 -1.66 -3.44
N ALA A 115 -1.84 -2.49 -4.47
CA ALA A 115 -2.94 -3.35 -4.87
C ALA A 115 -2.62 -4.75 -4.34
N TRP A 116 -3.47 -5.20 -3.43
CA TRP A 116 -3.29 -6.47 -2.75
C TRP A 116 -3.93 -7.54 -3.61
N VAL A 117 -3.22 -8.64 -3.87
CA VAL A 117 -3.78 -9.77 -4.60
C VAL A 117 -3.81 -10.99 -3.71
N THR A 118 -5.00 -11.24 -3.20
CA THR A 118 -5.14 -11.97 -1.96
C THR A 118 -5.10 -13.48 -2.16
N ILE A 119 -5.65 -14.03 -3.25
CA ILE A 119 -5.62 -15.48 -3.47
C ILE A 119 -5.52 -15.79 -4.97
N LEU A 120 -4.46 -16.47 -5.37
CA LEU A 120 -4.30 -17.11 -6.68
C LEU A 120 -4.95 -18.49 -6.67
N LYS A 121 -5.46 -18.91 -7.82
CA LYS A 121 -5.99 -20.27 -8.00
C LYS A 121 -4.89 -21.30 -7.67
N PRO A 122 -5.22 -22.46 -7.08
CA PRO A 122 -4.24 -23.51 -6.85
C PRO A 122 -3.57 -23.89 -8.17
N MET A 123 -2.23 -23.90 -8.20
CA MET A 123 -1.51 -24.58 -9.28
C MET A 123 -1.77 -26.09 -9.11
N LEU A 124 -2.32 -26.71 -10.15
CA LEU A 124 -2.45 -28.17 -10.26
C LEU A 124 -1.08 -28.84 -10.31
#